data_AF-A0A412KND6-F1
#
_entry.id   AF-A0A412KND6-F1
#
_cell.length_a   1.000
_cell.length_b   1.000
_cell.length_c   1.000
_cell.angle_alpha   90.00
_cell.angle_beta   90.00
_cell.angle_gamma   90.00
#
_symmetry.space_group_name_H-M   'P 1'
#
loop_
_entity.id
_entity.type
_entity.pdbx_description
1 polymer ?
#
loop_
_entity_poly.entity_id
_entity_poly.type
_entity_poly.pdbx_seq_one_letter_code
_entity_poly.pdbx_strand_id
1 'polypeptide(L)'
;MARFAEPEDADILRAVRHHHGSDLKQIQDPADISYLIYEADNLAAGSDRRSVEDGSNGFSVQMPLMSIFNVFGDQAGHQAFYLRSLREDAAVQYPQPRDAVRADISAYQNLYRDLEANFLRKSPFHMEADELLRVLEAVLSYVPSSTALGEAGDISLYDHLRLTAAYATAMYGYFEAHSIKDYRAAVTGAAGKSCRATNMYLLVSGDISGIQQFIYTIPSKGALKGLRGRSVYLEILLEHVVDEILQACHLSRSSLLYTGGGQFYLLLANTSETIAVLQRVSEQINDWMIAHFSQRLYLALAWTPCSANEFLGEGTRQAFRRVNEILSDRKVNRYSCGQLQQLFSPTSPCNKTQDAARECAICHTSVSRLQPYPANPEIEVCPLCAGLYSFGERVLDKDILCVSETASAGAVPLPGLNRAAYLSAESLADVQKGMVPLERLYVKNNSSLQLLSRLLIAP
;
A
#
# COMPACT_ATOMS: atom_id res chain seq x y z
N MET A 1 12.21 -13.16 -19.18
CA MET A 1 11.13 -13.98 -18.63
C MET A 1 11.27 -15.45 -18.97
N ALA A 2 11.13 -15.88 -20.23
CA ALA A 2 11.12 -17.31 -20.59
C ALA A 2 12.28 -18.16 -20.05
N ARG A 3 13.51 -17.60 -19.96
CA ARG A 3 14.67 -18.30 -19.39
C ARG A 3 14.60 -18.60 -17.88
N PHE A 4 13.65 -17.97 -17.17
CA PHE A 4 13.48 -18.09 -15.72
C PHE A 4 12.24 -18.92 -15.34
N ALA A 5 11.46 -19.32 -16.34
CA ALA A 5 10.19 -20.00 -16.17
C ALA A 5 10.38 -21.51 -16.20
N GLU A 6 9.61 -22.21 -15.38
CA GLU A 6 9.46 -23.66 -15.40
C GLU A 6 8.18 -24.06 -16.18
N PRO A 7 7.97 -25.34 -16.51
CA PRO A 7 6.79 -25.77 -17.25
C PRO A 7 5.44 -25.41 -16.61
N GLU A 8 5.40 -25.26 -15.29
CA GLU A 8 4.21 -24.85 -14.54
C GLU A 8 3.84 -23.37 -14.74
N ASP A 9 4.80 -22.52 -15.13
CA ASP A 9 4.60 -21.07 -15.36
C ASP A 9 4.06 -20.74 -16.78
N ALA A 10 3.62 -21.76 -17.52
CA ALA A 10 3.27 -21.64 -18.94
C ALA A 10 2.08 -20.71 -19.19
N ASP A 11 1.16 -20.59 -18.23
CA ASP A 11 0.04 -19.65 -18.26
C ASP A 11 0.48 -18.20 -18.10
N ILE A 12 1.38 -17.90 -17.16
CA ILE A 12 1.95 -16.56 -16.97
C ILE A 12 2.71 -16.14 -18.23
N LEU A 13 3.57 -17.00 -18.77
CA LEU A 13 4.29 -16.70 -20.02
C LEU A 13 3.33 -16.46 -21.20
N ARG A 14 2.23 -17.22 -21.25
CA ARG A 14 1.20 -17.04 -22.28
C ARG A 14 0.48 -15.71 -22.11
N ALA A 15 0.13 -15.30 -20.90
CA ALA A 15 -0.46 -13.99 -20.62
C ALA A 15 0.47 -12.84 -21.02
N VAL A 16 1.76 -12.92 -20.67
CA VAL A 16 2.78 -11.95 -21.09
C VAL A 16 2.83 -11.84 -22.62
N ARG A 17 2.72 -12.96 -23.33
CA ARG A 17 2.77 -12.99 -24.80
C ARG A 17 1.48 -12.51 -25.48
N HIS A 18 0.32 -12.63 -24.84
CA HIS A 18 -0.99 -12.40 -25.49
C HIS A 18 -1.85 -11.32 -24.83
N HIS A 19 -1.24 -10.36 -24.14
CA HIS A 19 -1.94 -9.25 -23.47
C HIS A 19 -2.45 -8.16 -24.44
N HIS A 20 -2.20 -8.25 -25.74
CA HIS A 20 -2.79 -7.37 -26.76
C HIS A 20 -3.94 -8.04 -27.52
N GLY A 21 -4.91 -7.23 -27.96
CA GLY A 21 -6.16 -7.74 -28.54
C GLY A 21 -5.99 -8.57 -29.83
N SER A 22 -4.92 -8.33 -30.61
CA SER A 22 -4.59 -9.17 -31.77
C SER A 22 -4.21 -10.60 -31.39
N ASP A 23 -3.59 -10.74 -30.22
CA ASP A 23 -2.90 -11.95 -29.80
C ASP A 23 -3.89 -12.91 -29.12
N LEU A 24 -4.92 -12.37 -28.48
CA LEU A 24 -6.03 -13.12 -27.88
C LEU A 24 -6.76 -14.07 -28.84
N LYS A 25 -6.67 -13.85 -30.16
CA LYS A 25 -7.23 -14.75 -31.18
C LYS A 25 -6.56 -16.13 -31.18
N GLN A 26 -5.33 -16.23 -30.67
CA GLN A 26 -4.56 -17.46 -30.61
C GLN A 26 -4.89 -18.30 -29.36
N ILE A 27 -5.61 -17.72 -28.39
CA ILE A 27 -6.03 -18.40 -27.18
C ILE A 27 -7.33 -19.15 -27.45
N GLN A 28 -7.31 -20.46 -27.18
CA GLN A 28 -8.46 -21.34 -27.37
C GLN A 28 -9.30 -21.50 -26.10
N ASP A 29 -8.65 -21.55 -24.94
CA ASP A 29 -9.31 -21.72 -23.66
C ASP A 29 -10.05 -20.43 -23.25
N PRO A 30 -11.39 -20.44 -23.14
CA PRO A 30 -12.15 -19.27 -22.70
C PRO A 30 -11.86 -18.84 -21.25
N ALA A 31 -11.31 -19.73 -20.42
CA ALA A 31 -10.95 -19.48 -19.02
C ALA A 31 -9.50 -19.01 -18.84
N ASP A 32 -8.81 -18.65 -19.93
CA ASP A 32 -7.42 -18.25 -19.87
C ASP A 32 -7.21 -16.88 -19.21
N ILE A 33 -6.24 -16.78 -18.30
CA ILE A 33 -5.91 -15.53 -17.58
C ILE A 33 -5.49 -14.39 -18.52
N SER A 34 -5.04 -14.68 -19.75
CA SER A 34 -4.68 -13.66 -20.75
C SER A 34 -5.82 -12.69 -21.03
N TYR A 35 -7.08 -13.14 -20.96
CA TYR A 35 -8.26 -12.28 -21.12
C TYR A 35 -8.40 -11.27 -19.98
N LEU A 36 -8.15 -11.71 -18.75
CA LEU A 36 -8.19 -10.85 -17.57
C LEU A 36 -7.06 -9.81 -17.61
N ILE A 37 -5.84 -10.24 -17.95
CA ILE A 37 -4.69 -9.34 -18.07
C ILE A 37 -4.89 -8.32 -19.18
N TYR A 38 -5.36 -8.74 -20.36
CA TYR A 38 -5.70 -7.83 -21.46
C TYR A 38 -6.71 -6.77 -21.03
N GLU A 39 -7.79 -7.17 -20.34
CA GLU A 39 -8.82 -6.22 -19.95
C GLU A 39 -8.30 -5.26 -18.88
N ALA A 40 -7.57 -5.77 -17.88
CA ALA A 40 -6.96 -4.95 -16.84
C ALA A 40 -5.93 -3.94 -17.39
N ASP A 41 -5.12 -4.35 -18.38
CA ASP A 41 -4.16 -3.47 -19.08
C ASP A 41 -4.89 -2.34 -19.82
N ASN A 42 -6.00 -2.65 -20.50
CA ASN A 42 -6.83 -1.63 -21.14
C ASN A 42 -7.50 -0.68 -20.14
N LEU A 43 -7.88 -1.17 -18.96
CA LEU A 43 -8.45 -0.33 -17.91
C LEU A 43 -7.38 0.60 -17.32
N ALA A 44 -6.19 0.09 -17.00
CA ALA A 44 -5.06 0.90 -16.55
C ALA A 44 -4.67 1.95 -17.60
N ALA A 45 -4.48 1.54 -18.86
CA ALA A 45 -4.17 2.46 -19.95
C ALA A 45 -5.28 3.50 -20.17
N GLY A 46 -6.55 3.12 -20.04
CA GLY A 46 -7.67 4.04 -20.14
C GLY A 46 -7.74 5.06 -19.00
N SER A 47 -7.27 4.70 -17.81
CA SER A 47 -7.08 5.63 -16.69
C SER A 47 -5.83 6.52 -16.84
N ASP A 48 -4.81 6.04 -17.53
CA ASP A 48 -3.54 6.75 -17.77
C ASP A 48 -3.65 7.79 -18.91
N ARG A 49 -4.42 7.47 -19.95
CA ARG A 49 -4.48 8.25 -21.20
C ARG A 49 -5.02 9.65 -20.97
N ARG A 50 -4.14 10.63 -21.15
CA ARG A 50 -4.48 12.05 -21.26
C ARG A 50 -4.06 12.54 -22.63
N SER A 51 -5.05 12.84 -23.47
CA SER A 51 -4.81 13.43 -24.79
C SER A 51 -4.23 14.82 -24.65
N VAL A 52 -3.19 15.13 -25.42
CA VAL A 52 -2.64 16.47 -25.55
C VAL A 52 -3.24 17.13 -26.80
N GLU A 53 -3.73 18.37 -26.69
CA GLU A 53 -4.45 19.08 -27.77
C GLU A 53 -3.61 19.20 -29.07
N ASP A 54 -2.29 19.33 -28.97
CA ASP A 54 -1.34 19.40 -30.09
C ASP A 54 -0.54 18.10 -30.31
N GLY A 55 -1.04 16.97 -29.81
CA GLY A 55 -0.39 15.67 -29.93
C GLY A 55 -0.26 15.21 -31.39
N SER A 56 0.90 14.66 -31.75
CA SER A 56 1.10 14.08 -33.09
C SER A 56 0.84 12.57 -33.09
N ASN A 57 0.45 12.01 -34.24
CA ASN A 57 0.29 10.56 -34.38
C ASN A 57 1.66 9.88 -34.45
N GLY A 58 1.83 8.78 -33.70
CA GLY A 58 3.03 7.95 -33.74
C GLY A 58 3.66 7.72 -32.36
N PHE A 59 4.82 7.07 -32.36
CA PHE A 59 5.57 6.72 -31.16
C PHE A 59 7.00 7.26 -31.25
N SER A 60 7.58 7.63 -30.11
CA SER A 60 8.97 8.06 -30.03
C SER A 60 9.75 7.22 -29.02
N VAL A 61 10.70 6.43 -29.52
CA VAL A 61 11.60 5.62 -28.69
C VAL A 61 12.47 6.49 -27.76
N GLN A 62 12.63 7.78 -28.06
CA GLN A 62 13.41 8.72 -27.26
C GLN A 62 12.58 9.47 -26.22
N MET A 63 11.26 9.23 -26.14
CA MET A 63 10.37 9.92 -25.21
C MET A 63 10.74 9.54 -23.75
N PRO A 64 11.11 10.52 -22.90
CA PRO A 64 11.29 10.29 -21.48
C PRO A 64 9.94 10.29 -20.73
N LEU A 65 9.96 9.90 -19.46
CA LEU A 65 8.82 10.13 -18.56
C LEU A 65 8.65 11.63 -18.34
N MET A 66 7.47 12.14 -18.66
CA MET A 66 7.11 13.54 -18.45
C MET A 66 6.72 13.78 -17.00
N SER A 67 6.93 15.00 -16.50
CA SER A 67 6.46 15.37 -15.17
C SER A 67 4.93 15.38 -15.14
N ILE A 68 4.36 14.70 -14.14
CA ILE A 68 2.94 14.73 -13.84
C ILE A 68 2.39 16.16 -13.72
N PHE A 69 3.19 17.08 -13.17
CA PHE A 69 2.83 18.49 -13.02
C PHE A 69 2.73 19.26 -14.33
N ASN A 70 3.13 18.69 -15.47
CA ASN A 70 2.98 19.35 -16.77
C ASN A 70 1.51 19.55 -17.16
N VAL A 71 0.61 18.71 -16.65
CA VAL A 71 -0.83 18.78 -16.94
C VAL A 71 -1.66 19.36 -15.78
N PHE A 72 -1.00 19.89 -14.74
CA PHE A 72 -1.67 20.57 -13.62
C PHE A 72 -1.44 22.08 -13.66
N GLY A 73 -2.49 22.85 -13.41
CA GLY A 73 -2.45 24.31 -13.35
C GLY A 73 -2.87 25.00 -14.66
N ASP A 74 -2.79 26.32 -14.68
CA ASP A 74 -3.28 27.15 -15.80
C ASP A 74 -2.32 27.15 -17.01
N GLN A 75 -1.06 26.77 -16.82
CA GLN A 75 -0.06 26.70 -17.88
C GLN A 75 0.54 25.30 -17.96
N ALA A 76 0.64 24.77 -19.18
CA ALA A 76 1.28 23.50 -19.43
C ALA A 76 2.78 23.58 -19.05
N GLY A 77 3.22 22.61 -18.25
CA GLY A 77 4.63 22.44 -17.95
C GLY A 77 5.37 21.71 -19.06
N HIS A 78 6.69 21.88 -19.10
CA HIS A 78 7.57 21.22 -20.07
C HIS A 78 8.79 20.61 -19.38
N GLN A 79 8.52 19.75 -18.40
CA GLN A 79 9.57 19.09 -17.62
C GLN A 79 9.52 17.56 -17.78
N ALA A 80 10.67 16.90 -17.71
CA ALA A 80 10.81 15.45 -17.88
C ALA A 80 11.88 14.87 -16.96
N PHE A 81 11.88 13.55 -16.81
CA PHE A 81 12.85 12.79 -16.02
C PHE A 81 13.78 11.98 -16.93
N TYR A 82 15.09 12.05 -16.69
CA TYR A 82 16.04 11.07 -17.20
C TYR A 82 15.66 9.63 -16.82
N LEU A 83 15.89 8.72 -17.77
CA LEU A 83 15.67 7.29 -17.60
C LEU A 83 16.76 6.67 -16.71
N ARG A 84 16.43 6.34 -15.46
CA ARG A 84 17.34 5.65 -14.52
C ARG A 84 16.58 4.91 -13.42
N SER A 85 17.24 3.96 -12.77
CA SER A 85 16.71 3.28 -11.58
C SER A 85 16.68 4.21 -10.37
N LEU A 86 15.80 3.95 -9.41
CA LEU A 86 15.88 4.50 -8.06
C LEU A 86 17.16 3.97 -7.39
N ARG A 87 18.09 4.86 -7.02
CA ARG A 87 19.32 4.52 -6.29
C ARG A 87 19.50 5.50 -5.13
N GLU A 88 19.86 5.02 -3.93
CA GLU A 88 20.11 5.90 -2.77
C GLU A 88 21.39 6.70 -2.85
N ASP A 89 22.42 6.15 -3.49
CA ASP A 89 23.71 6.82 -3.64
C ASP A 89 23.65 7.95 -4.67
N ALA A 90 22.54 8.05 -5.41
CA ALA A 90 22.28 9.08 -6.37
C ALA A 90 21.44 10.21 -5.75
N ALA A 91 21.80 11.45 -6.07
CA ALA A 91 20.98 12.61 -5.72
C ALA A 91 19.54 12.44 -6.24
N VAL A 92 18.56 12.90 -5.45
CA VAL A 92 17.13 12.90 -5.82
C VAL A 92 16.95 13.49 -7.22
N GLN A 93 16.14 12.84 -8.05
CA GLN A 93 15.89 13.32 -9.40
C GLN A 93 14.85 14.43 -9.39
N TYR A 94 15.28 15.64 -9.64
CA TYR A 94 14.36 16.72 -9.99
C TYR A 94 14.08 16.70 -11.48
N PRO A 95 12.82 16.98 -11.90
CA PRO A 95 12.49 17.05 -13.31
C PRO A 95 13.29 18.18 -13.97
N GLN A 96 13.68 17.98 -15.22
CA GLN A 96 14.50 18.90 -16.00
C GLN A 96 13.73 19.41 -17.21
N PRO A 97 14.12 20.53 -17.84
CA PRO A 97 13.52 20.99 -19.08
C PRO A 97 13.48 19.85 -20.12
N ARG A 98 12.30 19.60 -20.69
CA ARG A 98 12.03 18.48 -21.61
C ARG A 98 13.10 18.35 -22.69
N ASP A 99 13.49 19.46 -23.32
CA ASP A 99 14.41 19.47 -24.46
C ASP A 99 15.84 19.03 -24.10
N ALA A 100 16.18 19.05 -22.81
CA ALA A 100 17.46 18.56 -22.29
C ALA A 100 17.46 17.05 -22.00
N VAL A 101 16.29 16.40 -22.03
CA VAL A 101 16.12 15.00 -21.60
C VAL A 101 15.72 14.13 -22.79
N ARG A 102 16.41 13.01 -22.95
CA ARG A 102 16.04 11.97 -23.91
C ARG A 102 16.19 10.60 -23.27
N ALA A 103 15.29 9.68 -23.61
CA ALA A 103 15.49 8.27 -23.32
C ALA A 103 16.48 7.70 -24.36
N ASP A 104 17.66 7.29 -23.91
CA ASP A 104 18.67 6.69 -24.77
C ASP A 104 18.70 5.16 -24.64
N ILE A 105 19.19 4.49 -25.69
CA ILE A 105 19.27 3.02 -25.74
C ILE A 105 20.17 2.48 -24.62
N SER A 106 21.26 3.18 -24.29
CA SER A 106 22.18 2.77 -23.23
C SER A 106 21.54 2.77 -21.85
N ALA A 107 20.63 3.70 -21.56
CA ALA A 107 19.90 3.81 -20.33
C ALA A 107 18.91 2.65 -20.21
N TYR A 108 18.17 2.31 -21.28
CA TYR A 108 17.36 1.09 -21.29
C TYR A 108 18.19 -0.19 -21.08
N GLN A 109 19.39 -0.28 -21.68
CA GLN A 109 20.29 -1.40 -21.45
C GLN A 109 20.77 -1.48 -20.00
N ASN A 110 21.01 -0.35 -19.33
CA ASN A 110 21.33 -0.31 -17.90
C ASN A 110 20.16 -0.84 -17.06
N LEU A 111 18.94 -0.36 -17.31
CA LEU A 111 17.75 -0.82 -16.60
C LEU A 111 17.50 -2.32 -16.83
N TYR A 112 17.70 -2.82 -18.05
CA TYR A 112 17.61 -4.25 -18.35
C TYR A 112 18.60 -5.07 -17.54
N ARG A 113 19.86 -4.62 -17.43
CA ARG A 113 20.88 -5.28 -16.61
C ARG A 113 20.51 -5.27 -15.13
N ASP A 114 19.95 -4.17 -14.64
CA ASP A 114 19.49 -4.06 -13.24
C ASP A 114 18.34 -5.07 -12.97
N LEU A 115 17.37 -5.20 -13.88
CA LEU A 115 16.31 -6.23 -13.79
C LEU A 115 16.87 -7.65 -13.86
N GLU A 116 17.73 -7.91 -14.84
CA GLU A 116 18.36 -9.22 -15.05
C GLU A 116 19.15 -9.65 -13.81
N ALA A 117 19.93 -8.75 -13.22
CA ALA A 117 20.69 -9.03 -12.00
C ALA A 117 19.77 -9.41 -10.83
N ASN A 118 18.63 -8.74 -10.65
CA ASN A 118 17.66 -9.10 -9.62
C ASN A 118 17.03 -10.48 -9.90
N PHE A 119 16.61 -10.75 -11.14
CA PHE A 119 15.97 -12.01 -11.52
C PHE A 119 16.93 -13.22 -11.50
N LEU A 120 18.24 -12.99 -11.68
CA LEU A 120 19.26 -14.04 -11.49
C LEU A 120 19.47 -14.41 -10.03
N ARG A 121 19.19 -13.50 -9.10
CA ARG A 121 19.32 -13.77 -7.66
C ARG A 121 18.12 -14.53 -7.11
N LYS A 122 16.93 -14.24 -7.61
CA LYS A 122 15.70 -14.98 -7.34
C LYS A 122 14.82 -14.89 -8.58
N SER A 123 14.35 -16.02 -9.10
CA SER A 123 13.46 -16.02 -10.27
C SER A 123 12.20 -15.21 -9.97
N PRO A 124 11.70 -14.35 -10.90
CA PRO A 124 10.44 -13.64 -10.72
C PRO A 124 9.24 -14.56 -10.49
N PHE A 125 9.31 -15.83 -10.93
CA PHE A 125 8.27 -16.85 -10.69
C PHE A 125 8.30 -17.44 -9.28
N HIS A 126 9.42 -17.27 -8.57
CA HIS A 126 9.57 -17.69 -7.17
C HIS A 126 9.48 -16.50 -6.20
N MET A 127 9.33 -15.27 -6.71
CA MET A 127 9.16 -14.07 -5.89
C MET A 127 7.72 -13.98 -5.40
N GLU A 128 7.55 -13.54 -4.16
CA GLU A 128 6.25 -13.05 -3.71
C GLU A 128 5.88 -11.79 -4.52
N ALA A 129 4.58 -11.55 -4.71
CA ALA A 129 4.11 -10.41 -5.50
C ALA A 129 4.71 -9.07 -5.04
N ASP A 130 4.82 -8.87 -3.73
CA ASP A 130 5.40 -7.64 -3.16
C ASP A 130 6.92 -7.54 -3.34
N GLU A 131 7.64 -8.66 -3.38
CA GLU A 131 9.06 -8.68 -3.72
C GLU A 131 9.27 -8.25 -5.18
N LEU A 132 8.42 -8.76 -6.08
CA LEU A 132 8.45 -8.41 -7.49
C LEU A 132 8.09 -6.93 -7.68
N LEU A 133 7.03 -6.44 -7.04
CA LEU A 133 6.63 -5.02 -7.09
C LEU A 133 7.79 -4.11 -6.67
N ARG A 134 8.53 -4.45 -5.61
CA ARG A 134 9.70 -3.69 -5.18
C ARG A 134 10.82 -3.65 -6.23
N VAL A 135 11.11 -4.78 -6.87
CA VAL A 135 12.11 -4.82 -7.95
C VAL A 135 11.67 -3.97 -9.14
N LEU A 136 10.39 -4.04 -9.50
CA LEU A 136 9.83 -3.24 -10.59
C LEU A 136 9.80 -1.75 -10.25
N GLU A 137 9.44 -1.36 -9.04
CA GLU A 137 9.49 0.04 -8.57
C GLU A 137 10.91 0.60 -8.68
N ALA A 138 11.89 -0.13 -8.14
CA ALA A 138 13.28 0.31 -8.15
C ALA A 138 13.83 0.56 -9.56
N VAL A 139 13.36 -0.19 -10.58
CA VAL A 139 13.90 -0.08 -11.95
C VAL A 139 13.01 0.73 -12.89
N LEU A 140 11.69 0.72 -12.71
CA LEU A 140 10.72 1.21 -13.71
C LEU A 140 10.01 2.52 -13.35
N SER A 141 10.23 3.10 -12.17
CA SER A 141 9.57 4.35 -11.75
C SER A 141 9.86 5.56 -12.64
N TYR A 142 10.99 5.60 -13.36
CA TYR A 142 11.32 6.68 -14.30
C TYR A 142 11.22 6.26 -15.78
N VAL A 143 10.58 5.12 -16.06
CA VAL A 143 10.29 4.64 -17.41
C VAL A 143 8.87 5.06 -17.77
N PRO A 144 8.60 5.71 -18.91
CA PRO A 144 7.23 6.00 -19.32
C PRO A 144 6.48 4.71 -19.69
N SER A 145 5.21 4.59 -19.29
CA SER A 145 4.36 3.44 -19.66
C SER A 145 4.00 3.44 -21.16
N SER A 146 3.85 4.63 -21.74
CA SER A 146 3.53 4.85 -23.14
C SER A 146 4.49 5.86 -23.77
N THR A 147 4.85 5.62 -25.02
CA THR A 147 5.69 6.53 -25.83
C THR A 147 4.89 7.18 -26.97
N ALA A 148 3.56 7.13 -26.89
CA ALA A 148 2.66 7.71 -27.87
C ALA A 148 2.76 9.24 -27.83
N LEU A 149 3.01 9.86 -28.98
CA LEU A 149 3.18 11.30 -29.12
C LEU A 149 1.88 12.11 -28.91
N GLY A 150 0.74 11.41 -28.87
CA GLY A 150 -0.58 11.99 -28.61
C GLY A 150 -0.99 12.00 -27.13
N GLU A 151 -0.18 11.41 -26.25
CA GLU A 151 -0.45 11.27 -24.83
C GLU A 151 0.52 12.11 -24.00
N ALA A 152 0.13 12.46 -22.77
CA ALA A 152 0.97 13.25 -21.87
C ALA A 152 2.31 12.56 -21.50
N GLY A 153 2.36 11.22 -21.55
CA GLY A 153 3.58 10.45 -21.26
C GLY A 153 4.06 10.63 -19.82
N ASP A 154 3.15 10.89 -18.89
CA ASP A 154 3.41 11.30 -17.50
C ASP A 154 3.16 10.20 -16.46
N ILE A 155 2.81 8.99 -16.91
CA ILE A 155 2.61 7.81 -16.06
C ILE A 155 3.82 6.88 -16.17
N SER A 156 4.34 6.45 -15.02
CA SER A 156 5.45 5.50 -14.98
C SER A 156 5.00 4.09 -15.36
N LEU A 157 5.87 3.32 -15.98
CA LEU A 157 5.63 1.92 -16.29
C LEU A 157 5.38 1.10 -15.02
N TYR A 158 6.05 1.44 -13.92
CA TYR A 158 5.77 0.80 -12.62
C TYR A 158 4.32 1.02 -12.17
N ASP A 159 3.85 2.27 -12.15
CA ASP A 159 2.48 2.58 -11.70
C ASP A 159 1.44 1.94 -12.60
N HIS A 160 1.68 1.94 -13.92
CA HIS A 160 0.84 1.26 -14.89
C HIS A 160 0.74 -0.26 -14.63
N LEU A 161 1.89 -0.93 -14.40
CA LEU A 161 1.92 -2.36 -14.09
C LEU A 161 1.24 -2.68 -12.75
N ARG A 162 1.48 -1.87 -11.72
CA ARG A 162 0.84 -2.00 -10.40
C ARG A 162 -0.67 -1.85 -10.49
N LEU A 163 -1.15 -0.85 -11.22
CA LEU A 163 -2.58 -0.60 -11.42
C LEU A 163 -3.24 -1.69 -12.27
N THR A 164 -2.55 -2.18 -13.30
CA THR A 164 -2.98 -3.35 -14.09
C THR A 164 -3.16 -4.57 -13.19
N ALA A 165 -2.20 -4.86 -12.30
CA ALA A 165 -2.32 -5.94 -11.33
C ALA A 165 -3.50 -5.72 -10.37
N ALA A 166 -3.75 -4.49 -9.91
CA ALA A 166 -4.89 -4.16 -9.05
C ALA A 166 -6.24 -4.43 -9.72
N TYR A 167 -6.40 -4.00 -10.99
CA TYR A 167 -7.60 -4.29 -11.77
C TYR A 167 -7.78 -5.78 -12.00
N ALA A 168 -6.71 -6.48 -12.40
CA ALA A 168 -6.76 -7.91 -12.68
C ALA A 168 -7.18 -8.74 -11.47
N THR A 169 -6.59 -8.49 -10.29
CA THR A 169 -6.90 -9.25 -9.07
C THR A 169 -8.30 -8.95 -8.55
N ALA A 170 -8.74 -7.69 -8.59
CA ALA A 170 -10.10 -7.32 -8.18
C ALA A 170 -11.17 -7.90 -9.13
N MET A 171 -10.93 -7.86 -10.45
CA MET A 171 -11.81 -8.48 -11.44
C MET A 171 -11.87 -10.00 -11.27
N TYR A 172 -10.71 -10.66 -11.07
CA TYR A 172 -10.65 -12.09 -10.80
C TYR A 172 -11.44 -12.47 -9.54
N GLY A 173 -11.24 -11.75 -8.43
CA GLY A 173 -11.98 -11.99 -7.19
C GLY A 173 -13.50 -11.82 -7.36
N TYR A 174 -13.93 -10.85 -8.16
CA TYR A 174 -15.34 -10.69 -8.51
C TYR A 174 -15.86 -11.85 -9.37
N PHE A 175 -15.11 -12.27 -10.38
CA PHE A 175 -15.49 -13.36 -11.29
C PHE A 175 -15.61 -14.69 -10.53
N GLU A 176 -14.68 -14.99 -9.64
CA GLU A 176 -14.74 -16.19 -8.80
C GLU A 176 -15.98 -16.18 -7.89
N ALA A 177 -16.25 -15.07 -7.20
CA ALA A 177 -17.41 -14.95 -6.33
C ALA A 177 -18.76 -15.09 -7.07
N HIS A 178 -18.78 -14.81 -8.37
CA HIS A 178 -19.98 -14.90 -9.22
C HIS A 178 -19.96 -16.09 -10.17
N SER A 179 -19.01 -17.02 -10.02
CA SER A 179 -18.86 -18.22 -10.87
C SER A 179 -18.74 -17.91 -12.37
N ILE A 180 -18.12 -16.79 -12.73
CA ILE A 180 -17.83 -16.42 -14.12
C ILE A 180 -16.57 -17.17 -14.54
N LYS A 181 -16.71 -18.19 -15.39
CA LYS A 181 -15.59 -19.04 -15.85
C LYS A 181 -15.20 -18.82 -17.31
N ASP A 182 -16.06 -18.19 -18.11
CA ASP A 182 -15.75 -17.80 -19.48
C ASP A 182 -15.27 -16.35 -19.52
N TYR A 183 -13.97 -16.17 -19.26
CA TYR A 183 -13.33 -14.85 -19.22
C TYR A 183 -13.37 -14.18 -20.59
N ARG A 184 -13.17 -14.96 -21.67
CA ARG A 184 -13.27 -14.47 -23.04
C ARG A 184 -14.61 -13.79 -23.29
N ALA A 185 -15.72 -14.46 -23.01
CA ALA A 185 -17.05 -13.89 -23.20
C ALA A 185 -17.27 -12.69 -22.28
N ALA A 186 -16.83 -12.79 -21.02
CA ALA A 186 -17.03 -11.74 -20.02
C ALA A 186 -16.37 -10.41 -20.38
N VAL A 187 -15.18 -10.41 -21.01
CA VAL A 187 -14.41 -9.19 -21.29
C VAL A 187 -14.45 -8.72 -22.74
N THR A 188 -15.08 -9.48 -23.66
CA THR A 188 -15.14 -9.12 -25.09
C THR A 188 -16.55 -8.82 -25.58
N GLY A 189 -16.64 -8.09 -26.70
CA GLY A 189 -17.92 -7.81 -27.36
C GLY A 189 -18.91 -7.01 -26.51
N ALA A 190 -20.21 -7.30 -26.65
CA ALA A 190 -21.27 -6.62 -25.90
C ALA A 190 -21.24 -6.98 -24.41
N ALA A 191 -20.88 -8.21 -24.07
CA ALA A 191 -20.75 -8.66 -22.69
C ALA A 191 -19.61 -7.92 -21.97
N GLY A 192 -18.45 -7.72 -22.61
CA GLY A 192 -17.38 -6.85 -22.09
C GLY A 192 -17.83 -5.44 -21.74
N LYS A 193 -18.63 -4.79 -22.61
CA LYS A 193 -19.19 -3.46 -22.32
C LYS A 193 -20.12 -3.48 -21.11
N SER A 194 -20.97 -4.51 -21.00
CA SER A 194 -21.84 -4.69 -19.85
C SER A 194 -21.03 -4.94 -18.57
N CYS A 195 -19.98 -5.76 -18.66
CA CYS A 195 -19.08 -6.07 -17.56
C CYS A 195 -18.43 -4.79 -17.03
N ARG A 196 -17.89 -3.93 -17.90
CA ARG A 196 -17.32 -2.63 -17.51
C ARG A 196 -18.32 -1.68 -16.81
N ALA A 197 -19.62 -1.83 -17.07
CA ALA A 197 -20.68 -1.07 -16.41
C ALA A 197 -21.14 -1.70 -15.09
N THR A 198 -20.78 -2.96 -14.81
CA THR A 198 -21.05 -3.63 -13.54
C THR A 198 -20.14 -3.09 -12.45
N ASN A 199 -20.69 -2.87 -11.26
CA ASN A 199 -19.94 -2.47 -10.07
C ASN A 199 -19.12 -3.64 -9.51
N MET A 200 -18.09 -4.06 -10.24
CA MET A 200 -17.22 -5.17 -9.84
C MET A 200 -16.12 -4.76 -8.86
N TYR A 201 -15.78 -3.47 -8.82
CA TYR A 201 -14.70 -2.94 -8.00
C TYR A 201 -15.23 -2.27 -6.73
N LEU A 202 -14.39 -2.25 -5.71
CA LEU A 202 -14.64 -1.59 -4.46
C LEU A 202 -13.50 -0.62 -4.17
N LEU A 203 -13.79 0.68 -4.22
CA LEU A 203 -12.85 1.71 -3.77
C LEU A 203 -12.97 1.84 -2.25
N VAL A 204 -11.88 1.53 -1.54
CA VAL A 204 -11.80 1.57 -0.09
C VAL A 204 -10.90 2.74 0.32
N SER A 205 -11.28 3.45 1.37
CA SER A 205 -10.51 4.53 1.99
C SER A 205 -10.44 4.30 3.49
N GLY A 206 -9.27 4.38 4.09
CA GLY A 206 -9.08 4.32 5.53
C GLY A 206 -8.33 5.54 6.04
N ASP A 207 -8.70 6.06 7.21
CA ASP A 207 -8.09 7.23 7.83
C ASP A 207 -7.97 7.07 9.35
N ILE A 208 -6.79 7.32 9.87
CA ILE A 208 -6.53 7.38 11.31
C ILE A 208 -6.78 8.80 11.81
N SER A 209 -7.85 8.98 12.56
CA SER A 209 -8.19 10.23 13.22
C SER A 209 -7.47 10.38 14.55
N GLY A 210 -7.04 11.62 14.88
CA GLY A 210 -6.37 11.95 16.15
C GLY A 210 -4.83 11.97 16.12
N ILE A 211 -4.23 11.83 14.93
CA ILE A 211 -2.77 11.80 14.73
C ILE A 211 -2.04 12.98 15.39
N GLN A 212 -2.47 14.22 15.16
CA GLN A 212 -1.76 15.39 15.68
C GLN A 212 -1.71 15.38 17.21
N GLN A 213 -2.85 15.14 17.86
CA GLN A 213 -2.92 15.05 19.31
C GLN A 213 -2.04 13.90 19.82
N PHE A 214 -2.09 12.74 19.16
CA PHE A 214 -1.25 11.60 19.54
C PHE A 214 0.25 11.91 19.44
N ILE A 215 0.71 12.59 18.38
CA ILE A 215 2.14 12.86 18.16
C ILE A 215 2.67 13.92 19.13
N TYR A 216 1.93 15.01 19.33
CA TYR A 216 2.43 16.18 20.06
C TYR A 216 2.15 16.16 21.57
N THR A 217 1.36 15.22 22.08
CA THR A 217 1.22 14.99 23.52
C THR A 217 2.46 14.26 24.07
N ILE A 218 3.55 15.01 24.29
CA ILE A 218 4.84 14.54 24.80
C ILE A 218 5.41 15.50 25.86
N PRO A 219 6.21 15.01 26.83
CA PRO A 219 6.86 15.86 27.82
C PRO A 219 8.09 16.56 27.20
N SER A 220 8.48 17.73 27.75
CA SER A 220 9.63 18.50 27.26
C SER A 220 10.96 17.75 27.39
N LYS A 221 11.18 17.04 28.51
CA LYS A 221 12.37 16.19 28.69
C LYS A 221 12.25 14.94 27.83
N GLY A 222 13.18 14.75 26.89
CA GLY A 222 13.17 13.60 25.98
C GLY A 222 12.22 13.73 24.78
N ALA A 223 11.70 14.93 24.52
CA ALA A 223 10.69 15.19 23.49
C ALA A 223 11.05 14.63 22.11
N LEU A 224 12.27 14.86 21.61
CA LEU A 224 12.68 14.42 20.26
C LEU A 224 12.58 12.90 20.05
N LYS A 225 12.98 12.12 21.06
CA LYS A 225 12.91 10.64 21.03
C LYS A 225 11.45 10.17 21.06
N GLY A 226 10.64 10.75 21.95
CA GLY A 226 9.21 10.47 22.02
C GLY A 226 8.45 10.83 20.74
N LEU A 227 8.76 12.00 20.14
CA LEU A 227 8.18 12.46 18.89
C LEU A 227 8.49 11.51 17.73
N ARG A 228 9.77 11.14 17.58
CA ARG A 228 10.21 10.18 16.56
C ARG A 228 9.52 8.84 16.72
N GLY A 229 9.51 8.30 17.95
CA GLY A 229 8.88 7.02 18.25
C GLY A 229 7.40 7.02 17.87
N ARG A 230 6.65 8.06 18.24
CA ARG A 230 5.22 8.21 17.89
C ARG A 230 4.99 8.38 16.39
N SER A 231 5.79 9.21 15.72
CA SER A 231 5.64 9.47 14.28
C SER A 231 5.90 8.21 13.46
N VAL A 232 7.01 7.51 13.71
CA VAL A 232 7.33 6.27 12.99
C VAL A 232 6.33 5.18 13.34
N TYR A 233 5.92 5.08 14.60
CA TYR A 233 4.91 4.11 15.01
C TYR A 233 3.58 4.29 14.27
N LEU A 234 3.11 5.52 14.08
CA LEU A 234 1.86 5.78 13.35
C LEU A 234 1.97 5.43 11.86
N GLU A 235 3.10 5.72 11.23
CA GLU A 235 3.34 5.33 9.84
C GLU A 235 3.27 3.80 9.70
N ILE A 236 3.98 3.07 10.56
CA ILE A 236 3.97 1.61 10.54
C ILE A 236 2.61 1.04 10.96
N LEU A 237 1.89 1.69 11.88
CA LEU A 237 0.53 1.28 12.24
C LEU A 237 -0.38 1.35 11.01
N LEU A 238 -0.32 2.42 10.22
CA LEU A 238 -1.11 2.56 8.99
C LEU A 238 -0.75 1.49 7.96
N GLU A 239 0.55 1.28 7.72
CA GLU A 239 1.06 0.25 6.81
C GLU A 239 0.65 -1.16 7.27
N HIS A 240 0.75 -1.44 8.56
CA HIS A 240 0.37 -2.71 9.15
C HIS A 240 -1.12 -3.00 8.99
N VAL A 241 -1.97 -2.00 9.20
CA VAL A 241 -3.42 -2.13 8.98
C VAL A 241 -3.75 -2.41 7.51
N VAL A 242 -3.08 -1.73 6.59
CA VAL A 242 -3.22 -2.00 5.14
C VAL A 242 -2.85 -3.45 4.83
N ASP A 243 -1.70 -3.91 5.32
CA ASP A 243 -1.24 -5.27 5.08
C ASP A 243 -2.15 -6.33 5.72
N GLU A 244 -2.73 -6.08 6.91
CA GLU A 244 -3.73 -6.97 7.53
C GLU A 244 -5.00 -7.08 6.65
N ILE A 245 -5.46 -5.96 6.06
CA ILE A 245 -6.60 -5.97 5.12
C ILE A 245 -6.25 -6.80 3.88
N LEU A 246 -5.10 -6.53 3.26
CA LEU A 246 -4.70 -7.19 2.03
C LEU A 246 -4.48 -8.69 2.23
N GLN A 247 -3.80 -9.09 3.32
CA GLN A 247 -3.62 -10.50 3.67
C GLN A 247 -4.97 -11.19 3.94
N ALA A 248 -5.89 -10.55 4.66
CA ALA A 248 -7.23 -11.10 4.90
C ALA A 248 -8.09 -11.21 3.62
N CYS A 249 -7.76 -10.44 2.58
CA CYS A 249 -8.37 -10.53 1.25
C CYS A 249 -7.56 -11.41 0.27
N HIS A 250 -6.43 -12.00 0.69
CA HIS A 250 -5.49 -12.74 -0.17
C HIS A 250 -4.96 -11.92 -1.36
N LEU A 251 -4.65 -10.65 -1.11
CA LEU A 251 -4.15 -9.70 -2.09
C LEU A 251 -2.75 -9.21 -1.72
N SER A 252 -2.01 -8.78 -2.74
CA SER A 252 -0.72 -8.10 -2.59
C SER A 252 -0.90 -6.58 -2.51
N ARG A 253 0.18 -5.85 -2.27
CA ARG A 253 0.20 -4.38 -2.26
C ARG A 253 -0.02 -3.75 -3.64
N SER A 254 -0.17 -4.54 -4.71
CA SER A 254 -0.67 -4.02 -5.99
C SER A 254 -2.02 -3.32 -5.83
N SER A 255 -2.89 -3.85 -4.96
CA SER A 255 -4.23 -3.30 -4.68
C SER A 255 -4.22 -2.04 -3.80
N LEU A 256 -3.10 -1.67 -3.19
CA LEU A 256 -2.94 -0.37 -2.54
C LEU A 256 -2.74 0.68 -3.62
N LEU A 257 -3.49 1.78 -3.60
CA LEU A 257 -3.33 2.90 -4.54
C LEU A 257 -2.46 4.00 -3.92
N TYR A 258 -2.69 4.29 -2.65
CA TYR A 258 -2.00 5.35 -1.91
C TYR A 258 -1.99 5.04 -0.42
N THR A 259 -0.92 5.43 0.26
CA THR A 259 -0.78 5.44 1.71
C THR A 259 0.07 6.65 2.08
N GLY A 260 -0.38 7.42 3.07
CA GLY A 260 0.36 8.57 3.55
C GLY A 260 -0.51 9.55 4.34
N GLY A 261 0.10 10.26 5.29
CA GLY A 261 -0.58 11.29 6.08
C GLY A 261 -1.71 10.76 6.97
N GLY A 262 -1.69 9.47 7.31
CA GLY A 262 -2.74 8.81 8.07
C GLY A 262 -3.89 8.26 7.25
N GLN A 263 -3.85 8.40 5.92
CA GLN A 263 -4.90 7.95 5.02
C GLN A 263 -4.35 6.95 3.99
N PHE A 264 -5.17 5.98 3.59
CA PHE A 264 -4.87 5.07 2.49
C PHE A 264 -6.08 4.86 1.57
N TYR A 265 -5.81 4.41 0.34
CA TYR A 265 -6.81 4.01 -0.64
C TYR A 265 -6.48 2.62 -1.20
N LEU A 266 -7.47 1.73 -1.28
CA LEU A 266 -7.34 0.40 -1.90
C LEU A 266 -8.35 0.23 -3.04
N LEU A 267 -8.00 -0.60 -4.02
CA LEU A 267 -8.90 -1.12 -5.04
C LEU A 267 -9.07 -2.63 -4.85
N LEU A 268 -10.26 -3.05 -4.41
CA LEU A 268 -10.57 -4.45 -4.10
C LEU A 268 -11.74 -4.97 -4.95
N ALA A 269 -12.02 -6.27 -4.89
CA ALA A 269 -13.20 -6.87 -5.48
C ALA A 269 -14.47 -6.52 -4.67
N ASN A 270 -15.54 -6.10 -5.34
CA ASN A 270 -16.84 -5.88 -4.71
C ASN A 270 -17.58 -7.19 -4.48
N THR A 271 -17.28 -7.87 -3.38
CA THR A 271 -17.88 -9.15 -2.98
C THR A 271 -18.35 -9.10 -1.52
N SER A 272 -19.25 -10.02 -1.16
CA SER A 272 -19.69 -10.22 0.22
C SER A 272 -18.52 -10.50 1.17
N GLU A 273 -17.60 -11.36 0.76
CA GLU A 273 -16.39 -11.71 1.49
C GLU A 273 -15.51 -10.49 1.76
N THR A 274 -15.21 -9.68 0.74
CA THR A 274 -14.40 -8.46 0.91
C THR A 274 -15.07 -7.50 1.89
N ILE A 275 -16.38 -7.28 1.76
CA ILE A 275 -17.12 -6.39 2.67
C ILE A 275 -17.10 -6.93 4.10
N ALA A 276 -17.27 -8.23 4.30
CA ALA A 276 -17.21 -8.87 5.62
C ALA A 276 -15.82 -8.74 6.25
N VAL A 277 -14.74 -8.87 5.46
CA VAL A 277 -13.37 -8.61 5.91
C VAL A 277 -13.23 -7.15 6.38
N LEU A 278 -13.65 -6.17 5.57
CA LEU A 278 -13.55 -4.76 5.93
C LEU A 278 -14.34 -4.40 7.20
N GLN A 279 -15.53 -4.98 7.37
CA GLN A 279 -16.33 -4.81 8.60
C GLN A 279 -15.61 -5.40 9.83
N ARG A 280 -15.09 -6.63 9.70
CA ARG A 280 -14.33 -7.29 10.77
C ARG A 280 -13.08 -6.51 11.16
N VAL A 281 -12.32 -6.04 10.18
CA VAL A 281 -11.14 -5.19 10.37
C VAL A 281 -11.52 -3.92 11.12
N SER A 282 -12.57 -3.23 10.67
CA SER A 282 -13.06 -2.00 11.30
C SER A 282 -13.43 -2.20 12.76
N GLU A 283 -14.09 -3.31 13.11
CA GLU A 283 -14.47 -3.60 14.50
C GLU A 283 -13.23 -3.95 15.34
N GLN A 284 -12.43 -4.92 14.91
CA GLN A 284 -11.30 -5.44 15.70
C GLN A 284 -10.20 -4.41 15.92
N ILE A 285 -9.86 -3.62 14.90
CA ILE A 285 -8.83 -2.58 15.05
C ILE A 285 -9.33 -1.49 15.99
N ASN A 286 -10.60 -1.08 15.90
CA ASN A 286 -11.11 -0.04 16.78
C ASN A 286 -11.29 -0.54 18.23
N ASP A 287 -11.66 -1.81 18.44
CA ASP A 287 -11.63 -2.44 19.77
C ASP A 287 -10.20 -2.39 20.35
N TRP A 288 -9.22 -2.74 19.53
CA TRP A 288 -7.82 -2.69 19.91
C TRP A 288 -7.34 -1.25 20.18
N MET A 289 -7.74 -0.28 19.36
CA MET A 289 -7.43 1.14 19.56
C MET A 289 -8.06 1.68 20.85
N ILE A 290 -9.31 1.30 21.16
CA ILE A 290 -9.97 1.65 22.43
C ILE A 290 -9.16 1.10 23.61
N ALA A 291 -8.69 -0.14 23.53
CA ALA A 291 -7.92 -0.75 24.61
C ALA A 291 -6.55 -0.07 24.84
N HIS A 292 -5.89 0.40 23.78
CA HIS A 292 -4.52 0.93 23.86
C HIS A 292 -4.43 2.47 23.92
N PHE A 293 -5.37 3.17 23.29
CA PHE A 293 -5.38 4.62 23.13
C PHE A 293 -6.65 5.29 23.67
N SER A 294 -7.59 4.51 24.20
CA SER A 294 -8.94 4.99 24.53
C SER A 294 -9.56 5.64 23.29
N GLN A 295 -10.08 6.86 23.39
CA GLN A 295 -10.71 7.58 22.28
C GLN A 295 -9.76 8.45 21.44
N ARG A 296 -8.44 8.39 21.68
CA ARG A 296 -7.47 9.33 21.07
C ARG A 296 -7.13 8.99 19.63
N LEU A 297 -7.14 7.70 19.27
CA LEU A 297 -6.98 7.24 17.91
C LEU A 297 -8.22 6.44 17.51
N TYR A 298 -8.60 6.58 16.24
CA TYR A 298 -9.74 5.90 15.65
C TYR A 298 -9.45 5.65 14.18
N LEU A 299 -9.73 4.43 13.70
CA LEU A 299 -9.68 4.09 12.29
C LEU A 299 -11.08 4.26 11.70
N ALA A 300 -11.26 5.31 10.89
CA ALA A 300 -12.39 5.39 9.98
C ALA A 300 -12.06 4.55 8.74
N LEU A 301 -12.89 3.57 8.40
CA LEU A 301 -12.75 2.77 7.18
C LEU A 301 -14.01 2.91 6.35
N ALA A 302 -13.95 3.27 5.08
CA ALA A 302 -15.11 3.46 4.21
C ALA A 302 -14.88 2.78 2.87
N TRP A 303 -15.96 2.43 2.17
CA TRP A 303 -15.88 1.81 0.86
C TRP A 303 -17.09 2.18 0.00
N THR A 304 -16.91 2.20 -1.31
CA THR A 304 -18.00 2.41 -2.26
C THR A 304 -17.83 1.50 -3.49
N PRO A 305 -18.92 0.89 -3.99
CA PRO A 305 -18.88 0.09 -5.21
C PRO A 305 -18.67 1.00 -6.43
N CYS A 306 -17.83 0.53 -7.35
CA CYS A 306 -17.43 1.23 -8.57
C CYS A 306 -17.45 0.29 -9.76
N SER A 307 -17.91 0.79 -10.90
CA SER A 307 -17.75 0.14 -12.20
C SER A 307 -16.40 0.47 -12.83
N ALA A 308 -15.96 -0.35 -13.79
CA ALA A 308 -14.73 -0.06 -14.55
C ALA A 308 -14.85 1.27 -15.29
N ASN A 309 -16.03 1.54 -15.87
CA ASN A 309 -16.32 2.76 -16.62
C ASN A 309 -16.15 4.04 -15.79
N GLU A 310 -16.41 3.99 -14.48
CA GLU A 310 -16.19 5.15 -13.60
C GLU A 310 -14.72 5.57 -13.57
N PHE A 311 -13.78 4.64 -13.72
CA PHE A 311 -12.34 4.94 -13.66
C PHE A 311 -11.72 5.43 -14.99
N LEU A 312 -12.48 5.40 -16.08
CA LEU A 312 -12.02 5.76 -17.43
C LEU A 312 -12.27 7.23 -17.78
N GLY A 313 -12.50 8.10 -16.79
CA GLY A 313 -12.72 9.53 -17.02
C GLY A 313 -13.20 10.28 -15.78
N GLU A 314 -14.18 11.16 -15.96
CA GLU A 314 -14.67 12.07 -14.92
C GLU A 314 -15.36 11.38 -13.73
N GLY A 315 -15.77 10.11 -13.91
CA GLY A 315 -16.35 9.29 -12.84
C GLY A 315 -15.39 9.07 -11.67
N THR A 316 -14.07 9.07 -11.92
CA THR A 316 -13.04 8.81 -10.89
C THR A 316 -13.17 9.83 -9.76
N ARG A 317 -13.31 11.12 -10.09
CA ARG A 317 -13.47 12.19 -9.09
C ARG A 317 -14.70 11.98 -8.22
N GLN A 318 -15.80 11.50 -8.82
CA GLN A 318 -17.05 11.25 -8.11
C GLN A 318 -16.94 10.01 -7.20
N ALA A 319 -16.23 8.96 -7.63
CA ALA A 319 -15.97 7.78 -6.80
C ALA A 319 -15.16 8.14 -5.55
N PHE A 320 -14.05 8.88 -5.71
CA PHE A 320 -13.23 9.36 -4.59
C PHE A 320 -14.00 10.31 -3.67
N ARG A 321 -14.83 11.21 -4.22
CA ARG A 321 -15.70 12.08 -3.43
C ARG A 321 -16.68 11.27 -2.58
N ARG A 322 -17.39 10.31 -3.18
CA ARG A 322 -18.39 9.47 -2.51
C ARG A 322 -17.78 8.65 -1.36
N VAL A 323 -16.62 8.03 -1.56
CA VAL A 323 -15.97 7.28 -0.46
C VAL A 323 -15.50 8.22 0.66
N ASN A 324 -15.02 9.42 0.34
CA ASN A 324 -14.57 10.39 1.34
C ASN A 324 -15.74 11.04 2.12
N GLU A 325 -16.92 11.19 1.50
CA GLU A 325 -18.14 11.61 2.20
C GLU A 325 -18.55 10.55 3.24
N ILE A 326 -18.60 9.27 2.86
CA ILE A 326 -18.86 8.15 3.79
C ILE A 326 -17.82 8.10 4.91
N LEU A 327 -16.54 8.33 4.57
CA LEU A 327 -15.45 8.36 5.53
C LEU A 327 -15.65 9.47 6.57
N SER A 328 -16.06 10.66 6.12
CA SER A 328 -16.34 11.81 6.99
C SER A 328 -17.49 11.52 7.94
N ASP A 329 -18.55 10.87 7.46
CA ASP A 329 -19.69 10.45 8.29
C ASP A 329 -19.27 9.43 9.36
N ARG A 330 -18.35 8.50 9.04
CA ARG A 330 -17.80 7.55 10.03
C ARG A 330 -16.88 8.22 11.06
N LYS A 331 -16.22 9.33 10.74
CA LYS A 331 -15.39 10.07 11.72
C LYS A 331 -16.22 10.75 12.80
N VAL A 332 -17.46 11.14 12.48
CA VAL A 332 -18.42 11.71 13.45
C VAL A 332 -19.28 10.65 14.13
N ASN A 333 -19.47 9.47 13.51
CA ASN A 333 -20.17 8.31 14.08
C ASN A 333 -19.21 7.13 14.32
N ARG A 334 -18.28 7.29 15.27
CA ARG A 334 -17.08 6.42 15.37
C ARG A 334 -17.36 4.97 15.75
N TYR A 335 -18.12 4.75 16.81
CA TYR A 335 -18.11 3.46 17.50
C TYR A 335 -19.39 2.68 17.26
N SER A 336 -19.25 1.36 17.16
CA SER A 336 -20.37 0.43 17.14
C SER A 336 -21.14 0.46 18.47
N CYS A 337 -22.36 -0.09 18.48
CA CYS A 337 -23.12 -0.23 19.73
C CYS A 337 -22.35 -1.04 20.78
N GLY A 338 -21.65 -2.11 20.37
CA GLY A 338 -20.83 -2.93 21.26
C GLY A 338 -19.65 -2.15 21.84
N GLN A 339 -18.95 -1.37 21.01
CA GLN A 339 -17.85 -0.51 21.45
C GLN A 339 -18.31 0.58 22.41
N LEU A 340 -19.47 1.21 22.15
CA LEU A 340 -20.06 2.20 23.05
C LEU A 340 -20.45 1.59 24.40
N GLN A 341 -21.00 0.37 24.42
CA GLN A 341 -21.28 -0.34 25.67
C GLN A 341 -20.02 -0.60 26.48
N GLN A 342 -18.90 -0.95 25.83
CA GLN A 342 -17.61 -1.09 26.51
C GLN A 342 -17.12 0.24 27.06
N LEU A 343 -17.16 1.31 26.25
CA LEU A 343 -16.71 2.64 26.65
C LEU A 343 -17.54 3.25 27.80
N PHE A 344 -18.85 2.96 27.86
CA PHE A 344 -19.73 3.50 28.91
C PHE A 344 -19.86 2.60 30.14
N SER A 345 -19.34 1.37 30.09
CA SER A 345 -19.35 0.48 31.25
C SER A 345 -18.17 0.78 32.17
N PRO A 346 -18.37 1.19 33.44
CA PRO A 346 -17.27 1.46 34.38
C PRO A 346 -16.40 0.24 34.69
N THR A 347 -16.93 -0.97 34.47
CA THR A 347 -16.27 -2.24 34.74
C THR A 347 -15.64 -2.87 33.50
N SER A 348 -15.71 -2.21 32.34
CA SER A 348 -15.12 -2.71 31.10
C SER A 348 -13.59 -2.77 31.19
N PRO A 349 -12.94 -3.61 30.37
CA PRO A 349 -11.47 -3.68 30.33
C PRO A 349 -10.79 -2.33 30.05
N CYS A 350 -11.42 -1.45 29.25
CA CYS A 350 -10.87 -0.14 28.90
C CYS A 350 -11.09 0.93 29.98
N ASN A 351 -12.02 0.73 30.92
CA ASN A 351 -12.26 1.64 32.05
C ASN A 351 -11.74 1.10 33.39
N LYS A 352 -11.31 -0.17 33.45
CA LYS A 352 -10.78 -0.79 34.66
C LYS A 352 -9.41 -0.22 35.01
N THR A 353 -9.34 0.55 36.08
CA THR A 353 -8.10 1.12 36.63
C THR A 353 -7.66 0.36 37.88
N GLN A 354 -6.34 0.29 38.14
CA GLN A 354 -5.84 -0.21 39.44
C GLN A 354 -5.96 0.86 40.52
N ASP A 355 -5.73 2.12 40.15
CA ASP A 355 -5.82 3.28 41.02
C ASP A 355 -6.51 4.41 40.26
N ALA A 356 -7.72 4.78 40.68
CA ALA A 356 -8.51 5.83 40.04
C ALA A 356 -7.91 7.24 40.26
N ALA A 357 -6.95 7.40 41.18
CA ALA A 357 -6.30 8.67 41.47
C ALA A 357 -5.04 8.93 40.61
N ARG A 358 -4.63 7.96 39.79
CA ARG A 358 -3.38 8.05 39.01
C ARG A 358 -3.63 7.79 37.52
N GLU A 359 -2.97 8.61 36.69
CA GLU A 359 -3.00 8.50 35.24
C GLU A 359 -1.59 8.59 34.66
N CYS A 360 -1.42 8.21 33.39
CA CYS A 360 -0.17 8.43 32.71
C CYS A 360 0.11 9.94 32.57
N ALA A 361 1.28 10.40 33.02
CA ALA A 361 1.69 11.81 32.94
C ALA A 361 1.90 12.34 31.51
N ILE A 362 1.84 11.47 30.49
CA ILE A 362 1.99 11.84 29.08
C ILE A 362 0.63 11.75 28.39
N CYS A 363 0.11 10.53 28.22
CA CYS A 363 -1.13 10.41 27.47
C CYS A 363 -2.35 10.77 28.29
N HIS A 364 -2.32 10.76 29.63
CA HIS A 364 -3.51 10.88 30.49
C HIS A 364 -4.50 9.72 30.28
N THR A 365 -4.03 8.54 29.87
CA THR A 365 -4.83 7.32 29.98
C THR A 365 -4.69 6.79 31.40
N SER A 366 -5.82 6.55 32.05
CA SER A 366 -5.89 5.77 33.28
C SER A 366 -5.65 4.30 32.93
N VAL A 367 -4.52 3.77 33.34
CA VAL A 367 -4.11 2.40 33.03
C VAL A 367 -3.93 1.59 34.31
N SER A 368 -4.01 0.27 34.19
CA SER A 368 -3.76 -0.63 35.32
C SER A 368 -2.32 -0.60 35.81
N ARG A 369 -1.33 -0.24 34.99
CA ARG A 369 0.08 -0.22 35.39
C ARG A 369 0.77 1.05 34.92
N LEU A 370 1.42 1.75 35.84
CA LEU A 370 2.32 2.85 35.55
C LEU A 370 3.76 2.44 35.86
N GLN A 371 4.71 3.08 35.19
CA GLN A 371 6.14 2.89 35.41
C GLN A 371 6.90 4.20 35.25
N PRO A 372 8.10 4.35 35.84
CA PRO A 372 8.93 5.55 35.66
C PRO A 372 9.22 5.81 34.17
N TYR A 373 9.13 7.07 33.75
CA TYR A 373 9.44 7.44 32.36
C TYR A 373 10.96 7.37 32.13
N PRO A 374 11.45 6.71 31.06
CA PRO A 374 12.89 6.54 30.85
C PRO A 374 13.69 7.86 30.80
N ALA A 375 13.11 8.94 30.26
CA ALA A 375 13.78 10.24 30.19
C ALA A 375 13.63 11.10 31.46
N ASN A 376 12.68 10.77 32.33
CA ASN A 376 12.45 11.48 33.58
C ASN A 376 11.80 10.54 34.62
N PRO A 377 12.59 9.82 35.44
CA PRO A 377 12.06 8.84 36.39
C PRO A 377 11.13 9.42 37.47
N GLU A 378 11.08 10.75 37.62
CA GLU A 378 10.18 11.46 38.54
C GLU A 378 8.70 11.40 38.12
N ILE A 379 8.43 11.16 36.84
CA ILE A 379 7.05 11.03 36.34
C ILE A 379 6.77 9.57 35.98
N GLU A 380 5.50 9.20 36.11
CA GLU A 380 5.04 7.86 35.81
C GLU A 380 4.15 7.85 34.57
N VAL A 381 4.36 6.84 33.74
CA VAL A 381 3.74 6.73 32.41
C VAL A 381 3.22 5.32 32.16
N CYS A 382 2.31 5.19 31.20
CA CYS A 382 1.83 3.89 30.76
C CYS A 382 2.91 3.12 29.99
N PRO A 383 2.79 1.77 29.88
CA PRO A 383 3.73 0.94 29.15
C PRO A 383 3.95 1.37 27.71
N LEU A 384 2.88 1.79 27.04
CA LEU A 384 2.93 2.26 25.66
C LEU A 384 3.75 3.55 25.51
N CYS A 385 3.58 4.55 26.39
CA CYS A 385 4.35 5.79 26.30
C CYS A 385 5.84 5.58 26.55
N ALA A 386 6.20 4.71 27.51
CA ALA A 386 7.59 4.32 27.74
C ALA A 386 8.16 3.50 26.57
N GLY A 387 7.36 2.58 26.04
CA GLY A 387 7.71 1.76 24.87
C GLY A 387 7.96 2.60 23.62
N LEU A 388 7.09 3.58 23.33
CA LEU A 388 7.24 4.50 22.20
C LEU A 388 8.49 5.38 22.34
N TYR A 389 8.84 5.81 23.55
CA TYR A 389 10.11 6.51 23.77
C TYR A 389 11.31 5.61 23.42
N SER A 390 11.32 4.41 23.99
CA SER A 390 12.41 3.43 23.78
C SER A 390 12.50 3.00 22.31
N PHE A 391 11.35 2.87 21.63
CA PHE A 391 11.26 2.62 20.20
C PHE A 391 11.87 3.78 19.40
N GLY A 392 11.54 5.04 19.74
CA GLY A 392 12.13 6.22 19.10
C GLY A 392 13.65 6.36 19.29
N GLU A 393 14.20 5.80 20.38
CA GLU A 393 15.65 5.64 20.53
C GLU A 393 16.20 4.61 19.55
N ARG A 394 15.62 3.41 19.51
CA ARG A 394 16.10 2.31 18.67
C ARG A 394 16.04 2.60 17.17
N VAL A 395 14.97 3.26 16.70
CA VAL A 395 14.75 3.55 15.26
C VAL A 395 15.82 4.49 14.67
N LEU A 396 16.62 5.17 15.51
CA LEU A 396 17.75 5.95 15.02
C LEU A 396 18.81 5.05 14.36
N ASP A 397 19.18 3.98 15.05
CA ASP A 397 20.34 3.14 14.74
C ASP A 397 19.95 1.79 14.12
N LYS A 398 18.64 1.51 14.04
CA LYS A 398 18.07 0.27 13.51
C LYS A 398 17.24 0.58 12.26
N ASP A 399 17.56 -0.09 11.16
CA ASP A 399 16.92 0.15 9.86
C ASP A 399 15.79 -0.82 9.54
N ILE A 400 15.68 -1.93 10.29
CA ILE A 400 14.65 -2.94 10.10
C ILE A 400 13.61 -2.82 11.20
N LEU A 401 12.34 -2.79 10.80
CA LEU A 401 11.20 -2.73 11.69
C LEU A 401 10.43 -4.04 11.55
N CYS A 402 10.41 -4.86 12.60
CA CYS A 402 9.85 -6.21 12.57
C CYS A 402 8.49 -6.26 13.25
N VAL A 403 7.56 -7.00 12.65
CA VAL A 403 6.30 -7.41 13.26
C VAL A 403 6.39 -8.88 13.64
N SER A 404 5.94 -9.18 14.86
CA SER A 404 6.01 -10.51 15.46
C SER A 404 4.80 -10.77 16.36
N GLU A 405 4.41 -12.03 16.50
CA GLU A 405 3.31 -12.42 17.40
C GLU A 405 3.69 -12.44 18.88
N THR A 406 5.00 -12.49 19.16
CA THR A 406 5.54 -12.58 20.52
C THR A 406 6.26 -11.29 20.90
N ALA A 407 5.92 -10.73 22.05
CA ALA A 407 6.52 -9.49 22.51
C ALA A 407 8.01 -9.69 22.84
N SER A 408 8.90 -9.03 22.09
CA SER A 408 10.31 -8.90 22.44
C SER A 408 10.55 -7.71 23.37
N ALA A 409 11.74 -7.64 23.97
CA ALA A 409 12.09 -6.56 24.88
C ALA A 409 12.01 -5.19 24.17
N GLY A 410 11.20 -4.28 24.73
CA GLY A 410 11.01 -2.93 24.19
C GLY A 410 10.08 -2.85 22.97
N ALA A 411 9.47 -3.95 22.53
CA ALA A 411 8.48 -3.94 21.45
C ALA A 411 7.23 -3.15 21.87
N VAL A 412 6.58 -2.53 20.89
CA VAL A 412 5.33 -1.77 21.06
C VAL A 412 4.18 -2.51 20.37
N PRO A 413 2.97 -2.54 20.94
CA PRO A 413 1.89 -3.35 20.41
C PRO A 413 1.34 -2.78 19.08
N LEU A 414 0.85 -3.67 18.22
CA LEU A 414 0.11 -3.38 16.99
C LEU A 414 -1.21 -4.18 16.98
N PRO A 415 -2.24 -3.74 16.23
CA PRO A 415 -3.46 -4.51 16.06
C PRO A 415 -3.27 -5.66 15.08
N GLY A 416 -3.37 -6.92 15.53
CA GLY A 416 -3.45 -8.09 14.65
C GLY A 416 -4.88 -8.61 14.53
N LEU A 417 -5.27 -9.12 13.36
CA LEU A 417 -6.58 -9.75 13.18
C LEU A 417 -6.62 -11.10 13.89
N ASN A 418 -7.43 -11.20 14.96
CA ASN A 418 -7.58 -12.38 15.83
C ASN A 418 -6.30 -12.87 16.53
N ARG A 419 -5.25 -12.04 16.60
CA ARG A 419 -3.94 -12.43 17.18
C ARG A 419 -3.22 -11.22 17.78
N ALA A 420 -2.21 -11.49 18.59
CA ALA A 420 -1.33 -10.43 19.09
C ALA A 420 -0.30 -10.06 18.02
N ALA A 421 0.06 -8.78 17.94
CA ALA A 421 1.12 -8.29 17.08
C ALA A 421 1.95 -7.25 17.83
N TYR A 422 3.26 -7.27 17.61
CA TYR A 422 4.22 -6.37 18.24
C TYR A 422 5.25 -5.89 17.24
N LEU A 423 5.54 -4.59 17.30
CA LEU A 423 6.54 -3.90 16.51
C LEU A 423 7.84 -3.74 17.29
N SER A 424 8.95 -4.10 16.68
CA SER A 424 10.29 -3.83 17.18
C SER A 424 11.19 -3.23 16.11
N ALA A 425 12.29 -2.61 16.54
CA ALA A 425 13.32 -2.08 15.64
C ALA A 425 14.61 -2.88 15.88
N GLU A 426 15.12 -3.51 14.83
CA GLU A 426 16.18 -4.52 14.86
C GLU A 426 17.27 -4.23 13.81
N SER A 427 18.44 -4.85 13.97
CA SER A 427 19.48 -4.74 12.96
C SER A 427 19.29 -5.81 11.89
N LEU A 428 19.75 -5.52 10.67
CA LEU A 428 19.75 -6.51 9.59
C LEU A 428 20.44 -7.82 10.01
N ALA A 429 21.58 -7.71 10.70
CA ALA A 429 22.36 -8.87 11.13
C ALA A 429 21.60 -9.77 12.11
N ASP A 430 20.79 -9.19 13.00
CA ASP A 430 20.00 -9.97 13.97
C ASP A 430 18.86 -10.72 13.27
N VAL A 431 18.20 -10.05 12.31
CA VAL A 431 17.14 -10.65 11.49
C VAL A 431 17.68 -11.78 10.61
N GLN A 432 18.83 -11.57 9.95
CA GLN A 432 19.47 -12.58 9.09
C GLN A 432 19.91 -13.84 9.84
N LYS A 433 20.24 -13.72 11.13
CA LYS A 433 20.60 -14.86 11.98
C LYS A 433 19.39 -15.63 12.52
N GLY A 434 18.15 -15.21 12.19
CA GLY A 434 16.93 -15.84 12.68
C GLY A 434 16.71 -15.63 14.19
N MET A 435 17.33 -14.60 14.78
CA MET A 435 17.24 -14.33 16.22
C MET A 435 15.94 -13.61 16.62
N VAL A 436 15.10 -13.26 15.63
CA VAL A 436 13.85 -12.53 15.82
C VAL A 436 12.70 -13.35 15.20
N PRO A 437 11.64 -13.70 15.96
CA PRO A 437 10.44 -14.30 15.40
C PRO A 437 9.82 -13.29 14.43
N LEU A 438 9.67 -13.67 13.17
CA LEU A 438 9.37 -12.73 12.10
C LEU A 438 8.13 -13.16 11.33
N GLU A 439 7.14 -12.27 11.29
CA GLU A 439 5.94 -12.44 10.46
C GLU A 439 5.91 -11.43 9.33
N ARG A 440 6.34 -10.19 9.60
CA ARG A 440 6.45 -9.14 8.60
C ARG A 440 7.59 -8.21 8.97
N LEU A 441 8.11 -7.49 7.99
CA LEU A 441 9.01 -6.39 8.27
C LEU A 441 8.85 -5.25 7.29
N TYR A 442 9.25 -4.08 7.78
CA TYR A 442 9.41 -2.84 7.04
C TYR A 442 10.86 -2.39 7.12
N VAL A 443 11.33 -1.75 6.06
CA VAL A 443 12.69 -1.20 5.99
C VAL A 443 12.58 0.31 5.90
N LYS A 444 13.29 0.99 6.81
CA LYS A 444 13.48 2.44 6.78
C LYS A 444 14.33 2.79 5.58
N ASN A 445 13.77 3.53 4.61
CA ASN A 445 14.39 4.08 3.39
C ASN A 445 15.89 3.81 3.21
N ASN A 446 16.21 2.54 2.96
CA ASN A 446 17.55 2.02 2.75
C ASN A 446 17.41 0.90 1.71
N SER A 447 17.21 1.28 0.44
CA SER A 447 17.18 0.37 -0.70
C SER A 447 18.56 -0.32 -0.98
N SER A 448 19.63 0.01 -0.24
CA SER A 448 20.94 -0.63 -0.29
C SER A 448 20.94 -2.01 0.38
N LEU A 449 19.84 -2.35 1.05
CA LEU A 449 19.44 -3.72 1.35
C LEU A 449 19.06 -4.43 0.05
N GLN A 450 20.08 -4.68 -0.76
CA GLN A 450 20.08 -5.72 -1.78
C GLN A 450 19.84 -7.11 -1.18
N LEU A 451 19.73 -7.28 0.14
CA LEU A 451 19.31 -8.51 0.81
C LEU A 451 18.33 -8.17 1.94
N LEU A 452 17.07 -8.58 1.78
CA LEU A 452 15.99 -8.61 2.80
C LEU A 452 15.57 -7.19 3.25
N SER A 453 14.37 -6.66 3.00
CA SER A 453 13.07 -7.30 2.82
C SER A 453 11.98 -6.20 2.74
N ARG A 454 10.85 -6.46 2.07
CA ARG A 454 9.51 -5.93 2.36
C ARG A 454 8.60 -7.11 2.01
N LEU A 455 7.94 -7.66 3.04
CA LEU A 455 7.26 -8.96 3.06
C LEU A 455 8.16 -10.19 2.81
N LEU A 456 8.67 -10.76 3.91
CA LEU A 456 8.69 -12.22 4.03
C LEU A 456 7.44 -12.55 4.83
N ILE A 457 6.40 -13.05 4.17
CA ILE A 457 5.40 -13.88 4.85
C ILE A 457 6.13 -15.22 5.03
N ALA A 458 6.44 -15.60 6.27
CA ALA A 458 6.92 -16.96 6.53
C ALA A 458 5.80 -17.95 6.11
N PRO A 459 6.14 -19.11 5.53
CA PRO A 459 5.16 -20.09 5.06
C PRO A 459 4.18 -20.56 6.14
#